data_AF-A0A261C4T5-F1
#
_entry.id   AF-A0A261C4T5-F1
#
_cell.length_a   1.000
_cell.length_b   1.000
_cell.length_c   1.000
_cell.angle_alpha   90.00
_cell.angle_beta   90.00
_cell.angle_gamma   90.00
#
_symmetry.space_group_name_H-M   'P 1'
#
loop_
_entity.id
_entity.type
_entity.pdbx_description
1 polymer ?
#
loop_
_entity_poly.entity_id
_entity_poly.type
_entity_poly.pdbx_seq_one_letter_code
_entity_poly.pdbx_strand_id
1 'polypeptide(L)'
;MDQEKVLKTKDQNYEDELKRKLREDLEFQESLKEYENSLKPTEEEAQYNKKKDEEYKKLQQETREIRKNIEKMKKKYDSSNSSFAGNFEEVDRADREFRKNLDEQNRIFEEKMRRLREKREERERKNQEEFDRLRYESQQNVAAFLKFIQLRLRFEEKEQEWSDSLEKLRKPLALVVNSYYHLQEEIENGDTSDEFSVEGVRSEGQLFASKVSAAQNMLKLGFDNLEKLTVEFDDRIFIKMVMKSISQQGLICNEIGINLVRIMKSVDQKEELEKMDTAVSQLDPHSIPTTTTLKRTSPSARMEDYLNIERVPTPGWLRYFK
;
A
#
# COMPACT_ATOMS: atom_id res chain seq x y z
N MET A 1 38.14 2.84 -20.48
CA MET A 1 36.94 2.44 -21.24
C MET A 1 35.79 1.99 -20.35
N ASP A 2 36.04 1.45 -19.14
CA ASP A 2 34.95 0.88 -18.33
C ASP A 2 34.19 1.88 -17.44
N GLN A 3 34.80 3.02 -17.07
CA GLN A 3 34.10 4.05 -16.28
C GLN A 3 33.03 4.81 -17.09
N GLU A 4 33.26 5.02 -18.39
CA GLU A 4 32.29 5.65 -19.30
C GLU A 4 31.06 4.77 -19.57
N LYS A 5 31.24 3.44 -19.58
CA LYS A 5 30.13 2.47 -19.74
C LYS A 5 29.24 2.40 -18.50
N VAL A 6 29.82 2.57 -17.30
CA VAL A 6 29.09 2.53 -16.02
C VAL A 6 28.33 3.83 -15.76
N LEU A 7 28.87 5.00 -16.13
CA LEU A 7 28.12 6.25 -16.09
C LEU A 7 26.94 6.24 -17.08
N LYS A 8 27.15 5.75 -18.31
CA LYS A 8 26.07 5.63 -19.30
C LYS A 8 24.92 4.71 -18.86
N THR A 9 25.22 3.60 -18.19
CA THR A 9 24.16 2.68 -17.70
C THR A 9 23.41 3.24 -16.49
N LYS A 10 24.05 4.05 -15.63
CA LYS A 10 23.35 4.73 -14.52
C LYS A 10 22.42 5.84 -15.01
N ASP A 11 22.85 6.64 -15.99
CA ASP A 11 22.02 7.68 -16.60
C ASP A 11 20.82 7.08 -17.37
N GLN A 12 21.04 5.97 -18.08
CA GLN A 12 19.95 5.26 -18.77
C GLN A 12 18.91 4.68 -17.80
N ASN A 13 19.35 4.12 -16.68
CA ASN A 13 18.43 3.53 -15.68
C ASN A 13 17.62 4.62 -14.96
N TYR A 14 18.22 5.79 -14.72
CA TYR A 14 17.53 6.94 -14.15
C TYR A 14 16.52 7.54 -15.14
N GLU A 15 16.89 7.65 -16.42
CA GLU A 15 15.95 8.04 -17.48
C GLU A 15 14.77 7.07 -17.63
N ASP A 16 15.02 5.76 -17.55
CA ASP A 16 13.98 4.75 -17.69
C ASP A 16 13.03 4.74 -16.50
N GLU A 17 13.53 4.99 -15.29
CA GLU A 17 12.69 5.16 -14.10
C GLU A 17 11.85 6.45 -14.15
N LEU A 18 12.42 7.56 -14.68
CA LEU A 18 11.66 8.79 -14.94
C LEU A 18 10.57 8.58 -15.99
N LYS A 19 10.88 7.87 -17.08
CA LYS A 19 9.91 7.52 -18.14
C LYS A 19 8.81 6.61 -17.62
N ARG A 20 9.10 5.71 -16.68
CA ARG A 20 8.10 4.86 -16.02
C ARG A 20 7.17 5.69 -15.14
N LYS A 21 7.71 6.54 -14.26
CA LYS A 21 6.90 7.45 -13.42
C LYS A 21 6.04 8.40 -14.26
N LEU A 22 6.59 8.93 -15.35
CA LEU A 22 5.85 9.81 -16.26
C LEU A 22 4.69 9.07 -16.95
N ARG A 23 4.89 7.80 -17.33
CA ARG A 23 3.82 6.94 -17.85
C ARG A 23 2.73 6.67 -16.81
N GLU A 24 3.12 6.30 -15.59
CA GLU A 24 2.18 6.04 -14.48
C GLU A 24 1.34 7.29 -14.17
N ASP A 25 1.94 8.49 -14.21
CA ASP A 25 1.24 9.75 -13.98
C ASP A 25 0.30 10.14 -15.14
N LEU A 26 0.69 9.83 -16.38
CA LEU A 26 -0.16 9.97 -17.58
C LEU A 26 -1.37 9.03 -17.54
N GLU A 27 -1.16 7.75 -17.20
CA GLU A 27 -2.22 6.76 -17.05
C GLU A 27 -3.20 7.15 -15.93
N PHE A 28 -2.68 7.72 -14.83
CA PHE A 28 -3.50 8.23 -13.76
C PHE A 28 -4.34 9.46 -14.19
N GLN A 29 -3.74 10.40 -14.95
CA GLN A 29 -4.49 11.54 -15.48
C GLN A 29 -5.54 11.15 -16.52
N GLU A 30 -5.27 10.15 -17.37
CA GLU A 30 -6.27 9.61 -18.29
C GLU A 30 -7.43 8.96 -17.54
N SER A 31 -7.13 8.16 -16.52
CA SER A 31 -8.15 7.54 -15.66
C SER A 31 -9.02 8.59 -14.95
N LEU A 32 -8.41 9.69 -14.47
CA LEU A 32 -9.14 10.81 -13.87
C LEU A 32 -10.05 11.52 -14.88
N LYS A 33 -9.58 11.77 -16.11
CA LYS A 33 -10.40 12.37 -17.17
C LYS A 33 -11.55 11.46 -17.60
N GLU A 34 -11.31 10.15 -17.64
CA GLU A 34 -12.33 9.15 -17.97
C GLU A 34 -13.42 9.11 -16.89
N TYR A 35 -13.02 9.14 -15.62
CA TYR A 35 -13.95 9.27 -14.50
C TYR A 35 -14.72 10.61 -14.52
N GLU A 36 -14.04 11.74 -14.78
CA GLU A 36 -14.70 13.04 -14.88
C GLU A 36 -15.70 13.11 -16.04
N ASN A 37 -15.39 12.46 -17.17
CA ASN A 37 -16.32 12.32 -18.28
C ASN A 37 -17.49 11.38 -17.97
N SER A 38 -17.30 10.36 -17.13
CA SER A 38 -18.38 9.47 -16.66
C SER A 38 -19.42 10.17 -15.76
N LEU A 39 -19.03 11.30 -15.13
CA LEU A 39 -19.91 12.12 -14.31
C LEU A 39 -20.72 13.15 -15.12
N LYS A 40 -20.38 13.37 -16.39
CA LYS A 40 -21.15 14.27 -17.25
C LYS A 40 -22.48 13.59 -17.61
N PRO A 41 -23.61 14.33 -17.55
CA PRO A 41 -24.91 13.77 -17.90
C PRO A 41 -24.85 13.19 -19.31
N THR A 42 -25.29 11.96 -19.48
CA THR A 42 -25.35 11.32 -20.79
C THR A 42 -26.30 12.11 -21.70
N GLU A 43 -26.09 12.02 -23.01
CA GLU A 43 -26.91 12.75 -23.99
C GLU A 43 -28.40 12.40 -23.86
N GLU A 44 -28.69 11.15 -23.46
CA GLU A 44 -30.03 10.67 -23.11
C GLU A 44 -30.62 11.32 -21.85
N GLU A 45 -29.83 11.48 -20.78
CA GLU A 45 -30.25 12.16 -19.54
C GLU A 45 -30.49 13.65 -19.78
N ALA A 46 -29.63 14.28 -20.58
CA ALA A 46 -29.80 15.68 -20.99
C ALA A 46 -31.07 15.88 -21.82
N GLN A 47 -31.38 14.96 -22.74
CA GLN A 47 -32.63 14.98 -23.52
C GLN A 47 -33.86 14.69 -22.65
N TYR A 48 -33.76 13.76 -21.69
CA TYR A 48 -34.83 13.48 -20.74
C TYR A 48 -35.17 14.70 -19.87
N ASN A 49 -34.16 15.39 -19.35
CA ASN A 49 -34.33 16.60 -18.56
C ASN A 49 -34.95 17.75 -19.37
N LYS A 50 -34.53 17.94 -20.63
CA LYS A 50 -35.17 18.91 -21.54
C LYS A 50 -36.64 18.59 -21.80
N LYS A 51 -36.98 17.33 -22.09
CA LYS A 51 -38.37 16.90 -22.30
C LYS A 51 -39.23 17.11 -21.05
N LYS A 52 -38.67 16.85 -19.87
CA LYS A 52 -39.34 17.07 -18.57
C LYS A 52 -39.63 18.56 -18.33
N ASP A 53 -38.69 19.45 -18.65
CA ASP A 53 -38.87 20.90 -18.54
C ASP A 53 -39.92 21.43 -19.52
N GLU A 54 -39.96 20.91 -20.74
CA GLU A 54 -40.98 21.24 -21.74
C GLU A 54 -42.38 20.76 -21.31
N GLU A 55 -42.48 19.56 -20.76
CA GLU A 55 -43.73 19.01 -20.22
C GLU A 55 -44.24 19.87 -19.05
N TYR A 56 -43.35 20.33 -18.17
CA TYR A 56 -43.70 21.24 -17.07
C TYR A 56 -44.21 22.60 -17.56
N LYS A 57 -43.59 23.15 -18.61
CA LYS A 57 -44.04 24.40 -19.25
C LYS A 57 -45.41 24.24 -19.90
N LYS A 58 -45.67 23.12 -20.59
CA LYS A 58 -46.99 22.81 -21.17
C LYS A 58 -48.07 22.70 -20.09
N LEU A 59 -47.78 21.99 -19.00
CA LEU A 59 -48.72 21.84 -17.88
C LEU A 59 -49.07 23.20 -17.24
N GLN A 60 -48.09 24.10 -17.10
CA GLN A 60 -48.34 25.46 -16.63
C GLN A 60 -49.20 26.28 -17.59
N GLN A 61 -49.00 26.13 -18.90
CA GLN A 61 -49.81 26.81 -19.91
C GLN A 61 -51.25 26.31 -19.88
N GLU A 62 -51.49 25.00 -19.88
CA GLU A 62 -52.83 24.41 -19.77
C GLU A 62 -53.54 24.88 -18.50
N THR A 63 -52.84 24.92 -17.37
CA THR A 63 -53.41 25.40 -16.10
C THR A 63 -53.81 26.89 -16.19
N ARG A 64 -53.04 27.71 -16.89
CA ARG A 64 -53.37 29.13 -17.12
C ARG A 64 -54.55 29.28 -18.08
N GLU A 65 -54.64 28.46 -19.11
CA GLU A 65 -55.75 28.49 -20.07
C GLU A 65 -57.07 28.04 -19.45
N ILE A 66 -57.04 26.98 -18.64
CA ILE A 66 -58.21 26.52 -17.88
C ILE A 66 -58.70 27.63 -16.94
N ARG A 67 -57.79 28.29 -16.20
CA ARG A 67 -58.15 29.44 -15.34
C ARG A 67 -58.80 30.58 -16.14
N LYS A 68 -58.23 30.93 -17.30
CA LYS A 68 -58.81 31.94 -18.19
C LYS A 68 -60.18 31.52 -18.72
N ASN A 69 -60.40 30.24 -19.02
CA ASN A 69 -61.70 29.75 -19.48
C ASN A 69 -62.74 29.77 -18.36
N ILE A 70 -62.39 29.38 -17.14
CA ILE A 70 -63.27 29.53 -15.96
C ILE A 70 -63.66 30.99 -15.77
N GLU A 71 -62.72 31.92 -15.89
CA GLU A 71 -62.98 33.35 -15.74
C GLU A 71 -63.83 33.92 -16.88
N LYS A 72 -63.64 33.46 -18.12
CA LYS A 72 -64.49 33.80 -19.26
C LYS A 72 -65.91 33.26 -19.11
N MET A 73 -66.07 32.03 -18.61
CA MET A 73 -67.39 31.46 -18.37
C MET A 73 -68.11 32.20 -17.25
N LYS A 74 -67.40 32.59 -16.18
CA LYS A 74 -67.94 33.45 -15.12
C LYS A 74 -68.42 34.80 -15.65
N LYS A 75 -67.61 35.48 -16.47
CA LYS A 75 -67.99 36.74 -17.13
C LYS A 75 -69.17 36.61 -18.09
N LYS A 76 -69.26 35.51 -18.85
CA LYS A 76 -70.41 35.25 -19.73
C LYS A 76 -71.68 35.02 -18.92
N TYR A 77 -71.60 34.25 -17.84
CA TYR A 77 -72.71 34.02 -16.94
C TYR A 77 -73.20 35.33 -16.27
N ASP A 78 -72.28 36.15 -15.78
CA ASP A 78 -72.60 37.47 -15.18
C ASP A 78 -73.24 38.43 -16.19
N SER A 79 -72.87 38.33 -17.49
CA SER A 79 -73.42 39.13 -18.59
C SER A 79 -74.76 38.60 -19.12
N SER A 80 -74.98 37.29 -19.09
CA SER A 80 -76.25 36.66 -19.45
C SER A 80 -77.33 36.85 -18.38
N ASN A 81 -76.94 36.90 -17.10
CA ASN A 81 -77.85 37.27 -16.00
C ASN A 81 -78.26 38.74 -16.01
N SER A 82 -77.46 39.64 -16.60
CA SER A 82 -77.80 41.06 -16.69
C SER A 82 -78.70 41.41 -17.88
N SER A 83 -78.88 40.49 -18.84
CA SER A 83 -79.63 40.74 -20.08
C SER A 83 -80.95 39.97 -20.22
N PHE A 84 -81.32 39.12 -19.26
CA PHE A 84 -82.53 38.29 -19.33
C PHE A 84 -83.51 38.59 -18.18
N ALA A 85 -84.24 39.69 -18.30
CA ALA A 85 -85.42 39.96 -17.49
C ALA A 85 -86.61 39.18 -18.05
N GLY A 86 -86.76 37.90 -17.63
CA GLY A 86 -88.04 37.19 -17.78
C GLY A 86 -87.99 35.73 -18.25
N ASN A 87 -87.31 34.84 -17.54
CA ASN A 87 -87.74 33.43 -17.35
C ASN A 87 -86.91 32.78 -16.23
N PHE A 88 -87.37 32.90 -14.99
CA PHE A 88 -86.59 32.56 -13.79
C PHE A 88 -86.22 31.07 -13.71
N GLU A 89 -87.07 30.15 -14.20
CA GLU A 89 -86.82 28.70 -14.14
C GLU A 89 -85.77 28.18 -15.13
N GLU A 90 -85.66 28.77 -16.32
CA GLU A 90 -84.64 28.39 -17.32
C GLU A 90 -83.25 28.89 -16.94
N VAL A 91 -83.16 30.12 -16.42
CA VAL A 91 -81.91 30.68 -15.88
C VAL A 91 -81.43 29.87 -14.69
N ASP A 92 -82.33 29.45 -13.81
CA ASP A 92 -82.01 28.67 -12.61
C ASP A 92 -81.65 27.21 -12.96
N ARG A 93 -82.22 26.63 -14.04
CA ARG A 93 -81.73 25.34 -14.60
C ARG A 93 -80.35 25.47 -15.23
N ALA A 94 -80.13 26.49 -16.05
CA ALA A 94 -78.83 26.73 -16.70
C ALA A 94 -77.72 27.03 -15.68
N ASP A 95 -78.01 27.77 -14.60
CA ASP A 95 -77.08 28.01 -13.49
C ASP A 95 -76.75 26.70 -12.75
N ARG A 96 -77.77 25.88 -12.46
CA ARG A 96 -77.55 24.56 -11.84
C ARG A 96 -76.69 23.64 -12.70
N GLU A 97 -76.92 23.58 -14.01
CA GLU A 97 -76.12 22.75 -14.92
C GLU A 97 -74.70 23.29 -15.09
N PHE A 98 -74.53 24.61 -15.15
CA PHE A 98 -73.23 25.27 -15.19
C PHE A 98 -72.41 25.00 -13.92
N ARG A 99 -73.02 25.14 -12.73
CA ARG A 99 -72.39 24.83 -11.45
C ARG A 99 -72.00 23.36 -11.36
N LYS A 100 -72.89 22.45 -11.74
CA LYS A 100 -72.59 21.00 -11.78
C LYS A 100 -71.41 20.68 -12.70
N ASN A 101 -71.35 21.29 -13.89
CA ASN A 101 -70.23 21.06 -14.82
C ASN A 101 -68.92 21.67 -14.31
N LEU A 102 -68.96 22.83 -13.65
CA LEU A 102 -67.78 23.43 -13.00
C LEU A 102 -67.29 22.56 -11.84
N ASP A 103 -68.19 22.07 -11.00
CA ASP A 103 -67.87 21.22 -9.86
C ASP A 103 -67.27 19.89 -10.35
N GLU A 104 -67.82 19.29 -11.41
CA GLU A 104 -67.28 18.07 -12.00
C GLU A 104 -65.88 18.28 -12.62
N GLN A 105 -65.65 19.38 -13.34
CA GLN A 105 -64.32 19.69 -13.87
C GLN A 105 -63.31 20.01 -12.77
N ASN A 106 -63.71 20.73 -11.73
CA ASN A 106 -62.86 20.99 -10.57
C ASN A 106 -62.50 19.69 -9.87
N ARG A 107 -63.45 18.76 -9.68
CA ARG A 107 -63.22 17.45 -9.08
C ARG A 107 -62.22 16.62 -9.88
N ILE A 108 -62.37 16.54 -11.19
CA ILE A 108 -61.45 15.79 -12.08
C ILE A 108 -60.05 16.42 -12.03
N PHE A 109 -59.95 17.76 -12.01
CA PHE A 109 -58.68 18.46 -11.94
C PHE A 109 -57.98 18.24 -10.59
N GLU A 110 -58.71 18.34 -9.48
CA GLU A 110 -58.19 18.06 -8.15
C GLU A 110 -57.68 16.63 -8.03
N GLU A 111 -58.41 15.66 -8.57
CA GLU A 111 -57.97 14.27 -8.57
C GLU A 111 -56.72 14.06 -9.43
N LYS A 112 -56.64 14.66 -10.63
CA LYS A 112 -55.44 14.61 -11.48
C LYS A 112 -54.23 15.25 -10.79
N MET A 113 -54.44 16.39 -10.13
CA MET A 113 -53.40 17.09 -9.38
C MET A 113 -52.96 16.30 -8.14
N ARG A 114 -53.87 15.60 -7.46
CA ARG A 114 -53.55 14.72 -6.35
C ARG A 114 -52.67 13.55 -6.81
N ARG A 115 -53.09 12.85 -7.87
CA ARG A 115 -52.30 11.73 -8.45
C ARG A 115 -50.91 12.18 -8.93
N LEU A 116 -50.78 13.39 -9.45
CA LEU A 116 -49.48 13.96 -9.85
C LEU A 116 -48.58 14.28 -8.65
N ARG A 117 -49.14 14.75 -7.53
CA ARG A 117 -48.39 14.96 -6.27
C ARG A 117 -47.91 13.64 -5.70
N GLU A 118 -48.80 12.64 -5.60
CA GLU A 118 -48.48 11.30 -5.11
C GLU A 118 -47.36 10.65 -5.95
N LYS A 119 -47.45 10.72 -7.29
CA LYS A 119 -46.40 10.21 -8.19
C LYS A 119 -45.06 10.95 -8.04
N ARG A 120 -45.09 12.24 -7.70
CA ARG A 120 -43.88 13.03 -7.48
C ARG A 120 -43.22 12.63 -6.16
N GLU A 121 -44.00 12.56 -5.09
CA GLU A 121 -43.53 12.16 -3.76
C GLU A 121 -42.97 10.74 -3.80
N GLU A 122 -43.62 9.80 -4.49
CA GLU A 122 -43.12 8.43 -4.62
C GLU A 122 -41.79 8.38 -5.39
N ARG A 123 -41.64 9.19 -6.44
CA ARG A 123 -40.40 9.28 -7.22
C ARG A 123 -39.27 9.93 -6.42
N GLU A 124 -39.57 11.02 -5.71
CA GLU A 124 -38.60 11.69 -4.85
C GLU A 124 -38.13 10.77 -3.72
N ARG A 125 -39.04 10.01 -3.11
CA ARG A 125 -38.69 9.01 -2.09
C ARG A 125 -37.76 7.94 -2.66
N LYS A 126 -38.10 7.34 -3.81
CA LYS A 126 -37.26 6.31 -4.45
C LYS A 126 -35.88 6.85 -4.82
N ASN A 127 -35.82 8.05 -5.37
CA ASN A 127 -34.54 8.69 -5.74
C ASN A 127 -33.69 9.00 -4.50
N GLN A 128 -34.31 9.42 -3.39
CA GLN A 128 -33.60 9.69 -2.15
C GLN A 128 -33.05 8.39 -1.55
N GLU A 129 -33.84 7.32 -1.54
CA GLU A 129 -33.41 5.98 -1.08
C GLU A 129 -32.24 5.45 -1.92
N GLU A 130 -32.28 5.63 -3.24
CA GLU A 130 -31.19 5.24 -4.13
C GLU A 130 -29.93 6.09 -3.90
N PHE A 131 -30.08 7.40 -3.73
CA PHE A 131 -28.97 8.30 -3.45
C PHE A 131 -28.29 7.97 -2.11
N ASP A 132 -29.07 7.72 -1.07
CA ASP A 132 -28.55 7.35 0.24
C ASP A 132 -27.84 6.00 0.20
N ARG A 133 -28.36 5.04 -0.58
CA ARG A 133 -27.69 3.76 -0.83
C ARG A 133 -26.36 3.94 -1.56
N LEU A 134 -26.34 4.71 -2.66
CA LEU A 134 -25.12 4.98 -3.42
C LEU A 134 -24.07 5.69 -2.56
N ARG A 135 -24.50 6.64 -1.73
CA ARG A 135 -23.61 7.34 -0.79
C ARG A 135 -23.03 6.37 0.24
N TYR A 136 -23.84 5.47 0.78
CA TYR A 136 -23.36 4.45 1.73
C TYR A 136 -22.37 3.49 1.08
N GLU A 137 -22.68 2.94 -0.10
CA GLU A 137 -21.78 2.05 -0.85
C GLU A 137 -20.48 2.76 -1.21
N SER A 138 -20.55 4.01 -1.68
CA SER A 138 -19.38 4.84 -1.96
C SER A 138 -18.50 5.05 -0.72
N GLN A 139 -19.10 5.37 0.43
CA GLN A 139 -18.37 5.52 1.69
C GLN A 139 -17.67 4.22 2.12
N GLN A 140 -18.35 3.08 1.97
CA GLN A 140 -17.76 1.77 2.27
C GLN A 140 -16.58 1.46 1.34
N ASN A 141 -16.73 1.74 0.05
CA ASN A 141 -15.67 1.54 -0.95
C ASN A 141 -14.45 2.41 -0.67
N VAL A 142 -14.65 3.70 -0.38
CA VAL A 142 -13.56 4.62 0.00
C VAL A 142 -12.90 4.15 1.29
N ALA A 143 -13.66 3.74 2.30
CA ALA A 143 -13.10 3.23 3.54
C ALA A 143 -12.28 1.94 3.35
N ALA A 144 -12.76 1.01 2.50
CA ALA A 144 -12.03 -0.20 2.16
C ALA A 144 -10.73 0.11 1.39
N PHE A 145 -10.78 1.04 0.44
CA PHE A 145 -9.61 1.49 -0.30
C PHE A 145 -8.56 2.14 0.61
N LEU A 146 -8.98 3.00 1.54
CA LEU A 146 -8.09 3.60 2.53
C LEU A 146 -7.46 2.54 3.46
N LYS A 147 -8.24 1.54 3.89
CA LYS A 147 -7.70 0.41 4.66
C LYS A 147 -6.65 -0.37 3.87
N PHE A 148 -6.85 -0.58 2.58
CA PHE A 148 -5.87 -1.24 1.72
C PHE A 148 -4.57 -0.43 1.59
N ILE A 149 -4.68 0.89 1.39
CA ILE A 149 -3.51 1.79 1.37
C ILE A 149 -2.75 1.72 2.70
N GLN A 150 -3.46 1.80 3.83
CA GLN A 150 -2.84 1.70 5.16
C GLN A 150 -2.14 0.36 5.37
N LEU A 151 -2.76 -0.74 4.93
CA LEU A 151 -2.18 -2.06 5.04
C LEU A 151 -0.89 -2.16 4.20
N ARG A 152 -0.93 -1.64 2.96
CA ARG A 152 0.24 -1.60 2.07
C ARG A 152 1.40 -0.81 2.69
N LEU A 153 1.12 0.39 3.22
CA LEU A 153 2.14 1.22 3.89
C LEU A 153 2.77 0.47 5.08
N ARG A 154 1.96 -0.17 5.92
CA ARG A 154 2.47 -0.98 7.05
C ARG A 154 3.34 -2.16 6.59
N PHE A 155 2.99 -2.79 5.47
CA PHE A 155 3.82 -3.85 4.90
C PHE A 155 5.17 -3.30 4.43
N GLU A 156 5.18 -2.16 3.74
CA GLU A 156 6.40 -1.50 3.26
C GLU A 156 7.29 -1.06 4.45
N GLU A 157 6.70 -0.49 5.51
CA GLU A 157 7.40 -0.15 6.75
C GLU A 157 8.05 -1.38 7.39
N LYS A 158 7.28 -2.47 7.56
CA LYS A 158 7.79 -3.71 8.14
C LYS A 158 8.85 -4.36 7.28
N GLU A 159 8.70 -4.32 5.97
CA GLU A 159 9.73 -4.80 5.05
C GLU A 159 11.04 -4.01 5.21
N GLN A 160 10.96 -2.68 5.34
CA GLN A 160 12.14 -1.85 5.58
C GLN A 160 12.79 -2.19 6.93
N GLU A 161 12.01 -2.35 8.01
CA GLU A 161 12.53 -2.77 9.32
C GLU A 161 13.30 -4.09 9.24
N TRP A 162 12.77 -5.07 8.49
CA TRP A 162 13.46 -6.35 8.24
C TRP A 162 14.72 -6.17 7.39
N SER A 163 14.66 -5.34 6.35
CA SER A 163 15.83 -5.03 5.51
C SER A 163 16.97 -4.44 6.35
N ASP A 164 16.67 -3.44 7.17
CA ASP A 164 17.63 -2.78 8.06
C ASP A 164 18.20 -3.75 9.10
N SER A 165 17.34 -4.62 9.65
CA SER A 165 17.77 -5.64 10.62
C SER A 165 18.73 -6.66 10.00
N LEU A 166 18.44 -7.11 8.78
CA LEU A 166 19.34 -8.02 8.04
C LEU A 166 20.65 -7.32 7.68
N GLU A 167 20.62 -6.04 7.29
CA GLU A 167 21.81 -5.26 7.02
C GLU A 167 22.70 -5.09 8.27
N LYS A 168 22.10 -4.86 9.44
CA LYS A 168 22.82 -4.80 10.73
C LYS A 168 23.57 -6.09 11.05
N LEU A 169 23.10 -7.25 10.57
CA LEU A 169 23.80 -8.52 10.73
C LEU A 169 24.96 -8.69 9.74
N ARG A 170 24.86 -8.14 8.53
CA ARG A 170 25.94 -8.20 7.51
C ARG A 170 27.12 -7.31 7.83
N LYS A 171 26.87 -6.10 8.33
CA LYS A 171 27.91 -5.08 8.58
C LYS A 171 29.06 -5.59 9.44
N PRO A 172 28.82 -6.26 10.60
CA PRO A 172 29.90 -6.84 11.39
C PRO A 172 30.73 -7.89 10.65
N LEU A 173 30.11 -8.70 9.78
CA LEU A 173 30.84 -9.71 8.99
C LEU A 173 31.77 -9.05 7.98
N ALA A 174 31.30 -8.01 7.28
CA ALA A 174 32.13 -7.25 6.35
C ALA A 174 33.31 -6.57 7.06
N LEU A 175 33.08 -6.07 8.28
CA LEU A 175 34.14 -5.50 9.12
C LEU A 175 35.19 -6.55 9.51
N VAL A 176 34.78 -7.78 9.84
CA VAL A 176 35.72 -8.87 10.12
C VAL A 176 36.60 -9.14 8.90
N VAL A 177 36.00 -9.38 7.73
CA VAL A 177 36.74 -9.63 6.48
C VAL A 177 37.73 -8.50 6.19
N ASN A 178 37.29 -7.24 6.27
CA ASN A 178 38.17 -6.10 6.01
C ASN A 178 39.29 -5.97 7.04
N SER A 179 39.00 -6.22 8.32
CA SER A 179 40.00 -6.11 9.38
C SER A 179 41.03 -7.22 9.37
N TYR A 180 40.72 -8.35 8.72
CA TYR A 180 41.66 -9.45 8.59
C TYR A 180 42.90 -9.06 7.78
N TYR A 181 42.73 -8.24 6.74
CA TYR A 181 43.87 -7.74 5.95
C TYR A 181 44.88 -6.96 6.77
N HIS A 182 44.43 -6.19 7.77
CA HIS A 182 45.33 -5.46 8.67
C HIS A 182 46.12 -6.41 9.56
N LEU A 183 45.46 -7.44 10.11
CA LEU A 183 46.14 -8.46 10.90
C LEU A 183 47.16 -9.23 10.05
N GLN A 184 46.80 -9.58 8.82
CA GLN A 184 47.68 -10.28 7.90
C GLN A 184 48.92 -9.43 7.58
N GLU A 185 48.74 -8.15 7.26
CA GLU A 185 49.83 -7.21 6.99
C GLU A 185 50.78 -7.07 8.19
N GLU A 186 50.22 -7.00 9.41
CA GLU A 186 51.02 -6.87 10.63
C GLU A 186 51.84 -8.15 10.92
N ILE A 187 51.26 -9.33 10.66
CA ILE A 187 51.96 -10.63 10.82
C ILE A 187 53.05 -10.79 9.76
N GLU A 188 52.79 -10.42 8.51
CA GLU A 188 53.75 -10.56 7.41
C GLU A 188 54.94 -9.60 7.53
N ASN A 189 54.70 -8.39 8.05
CA ASN A 189 55.72 -7.36 8.23
C ASN A 189 56.40 -7.39 9.61
N GLY A 190 55.86 -8.14 10.57
CA GLY A 190 56.36 -8.20 11.93
C GLY A 190 57.72 -8.89 12.06
N ASP A 191 58.69 -8.21 12.68
CA ASP A 191 59.96 -8.83 13.05
C ASP A 191 59.83 -9.47 14.44
N THR A 192 59.90 -10.81 14.49
CA THR A 192 59.83 -11.57 15.75
C THR A 192 60.97 -11.27 16.75
N SER A 193 62.04 -10.61 16.30
CA SER A 193 63.16 -10.19 17.14
C SER A 193 62.98 -8.78 17.74
N ASP A 194 62.04 -7.99 17.22
CA ASP A 194 61.71 -6.66 17.70
C ASP A 194 60.49 -6.71 18.63
N GLU A 195 60.70 -6.32 19.89
CA GLU A 195 59.66 -6.30 20.92
C GLU A 195 58.49 -5.38 20.52
N PHE A 196 58.77 -4.29 19.80
CA PHE A 196 57.73 -3.37 19.33
C PHE A 196 56.83 -4.02 18.27
N SER A 197 57.42 -4.71 17.31
CA SER A 197 56.70 -5.49 16.28
C SER A 197 55.85 -6.61 16.88
N VAL A 198 56.38 -7.34 17.89
CA VAL A 198 55.63 -8.40 18.59
C VAL A 198 54.41 -7.84 19.32
N GLU A 199 54.55 -6.68 19.97
CA GLU A 199 53.42 -6.02 20.64
C GLU A 199 52.40 -5.45 19.64
N GLY A 200 52.86 -4.98 18.46
CA GLY A 200 52.01 -4.57 17.35
C GLY A 200 51.08 -5.69 16.86
N VAL A 201 51.65 -6.85 16.54
CA VAL A 201 50.89 -8.07 16.15
C VAL A 201 49.92 -8.48 17.26
N ARG A 202 50.33 -8.39 18.52
CA ARG A 202 49.46 -8.71 19.67
C ARG A 202 48.27 -7.77 19.78
N SER A 203 48.51 -6.48 19.66
CA SER A 203 47.48 -5.44 19.70
C SER A 203 46.48 -5.60 18.56
N GLU A 204 46.97 -5.80 17.32
CA GLU A 204 46.07 -6.00 16.18
C GLU A 204 45.31 -7.33 16.29
N GLY A 205 45.95 -8.39 16.80
CA GLY A 205 45.28 -9.65 17.11
C GLY A 205 44.16 -9.51 18.14
N GLN A 206 44.34 -8.69 19.19
CA GLN A 206 43.29 -8.39 20.17
C GLN A 206 42.15 -7.54 19.57
N LEU A 207 42.48 -6.59 18.69
CA LEU A 207 41.50 -5.78 17.99
C LEU A 207 40.65 -6.65 17.05
N PHE A 208 41.29 -7.52 16.27
CA PHE A 208 40.63 -8.47 15.39
C PHE A 208 39.75 -9.46 16.19
N ALA A 209 40.26 -10.02 17.29
CA ALA A 209 39.50 -10.85 18.21
C ALA A 209 38.22 -10.15 18.71
N SER A 210 38.33 -8.87 19.06
CA SER A 210 37.19 -8.08 19.52
C SER A 210 36.14 -7.90 18.42
N LYS A 211 36.56 -7.65 17.16
CA LYS A 211 35.67 -7.54 16.00
C LYS A 211 34.96 -8.86 15.69
N VAL A 212 35.69 -9.98 15.67
CA VAL A 212 35.13 -11.32 15.43
C VAL A 212 34.13 -11.69 16.52
N SER A 213 34.46 -11.43 17.80
CA SER A 213 33.53 -11.69 18.90
C SER A 213 32.29 -10.82 18.82
N ALA A 214 32.41 -9.55 18.42
CA ALA A 214 31.27 -8.66 18.27
C ALA A 214 30.32 -9.16 17.17
N ALA A 215 30.88 -9.59 16.03
CA ALA A 215 30.11 -10.20 14.94
C ALA A 215 29.40 -11.48 15.39
N GLN A 216 30.12 -12.40 16.04
CA GLN A 216 29.56 -13.66 16.54
C GLN A 216 28.43 -13.42 17.57
N ASN A 217 28.60 -12.44 18.47
CA ASN A 217 27.57 -12.07 19.44
C ASN A 217 26.33 -11.46 18.77
N MET A 218 26.51 -10.61 17.75
CA MET A 218 25.41 -10.05 16.96
C MET A 218 24.62 -11.16 16.25
N LEU A 219 25.31 -12.12 15.64
CA LEU A 219 24.68 -13.27 14.99
C LEU A 219 23.92 -14.15 15.99
N LYS A 220 24.51 -14.41 17.17
CA LYS A 220 23.83 -15.15 18.25
C LYS A 220 22.55 -14.45 18.71
N LEU A 221 22.61 -13.15 18.98
CA LEU A 221 21.43 -12.37 19.36
C LEU A 221 20.37 -12.39 18.26
N GLY A 222 20.78 -12.26 16.99
CA GLY A 222 19.89 -12.39 15.84
C GLY A 222 19.21 -13.76 15.79
N PHE A 223 19.99 -14.83 15.98
CA PHE A 223 19.48 -16.21 16.02
C PHE A 223 18.48 -16.42 17.15
N ASP A 224 18.82 -16.03 18.37
CA ASP A 224 17.96 -16.19 19.55
C ASP A 224 16.64 -15.41 19.43
N ASN A 225 16.67 -14.25 18.77
CA ASN A 225 15.46 -13.48 18.48
C ASN A 225 14.58 -14.15 17.42
N LEU A 226 15.18 -14.69 16.36
CA LEU A 226 14.44 -15.42 15.33
C LEU A 226 13.87 -16.74 15.85
N GLU A 227 14.56 -17.42 16.76
CA GLU A 227 14.07 -18.61 17.43
C GLU A 227 12.82 -18.33 18.28
N LYS A 228 12.73 -17.15 18.91
CA LYS A 228 11.48 -16.72 19.58
C LYS A 228 10.36 -16.50 18.57
N LEU A 229 10.68 -15.90 17.42
CA LEU A 229 9.70 -15.64 16.37
C LEU A 229 9.18 -16.92 15.71
N THR A 230 9.99 -17.99 15.61
CA THR A 230 9.51 -19.27 15.08
C THR A 230 8.52 -19.97 16.01
N VAL A 231 8.55 -19.68 17.32
CA VAL A 231 7.51 -20.18 18.25
C VAL A 231 6.16 -19.52 17.97
N GLU A 232 6.16 -18.23 17.63
CA GLU A 232 4.94 -17.47 17.31
C GLU A 232 4.47 -17.68 15.87
N PHE A 233 5.39 -17.93 14.94
CA PHE A 233 5.15 -17.98 13.48
C PHE A 233 5.88 -19.16 12.81
N ASP A 234 5.59 -20.39 13.23
CA ASP A 234 6.28 -21.61 12.73
C ASP A 234 6.08 -21.87 11.23
N ASP A 235 5.00 -21.33 10.65
CA ASP A 235 4.65 -21.45 9.24
C ASP A 235 5.48 -20.54 8.30
N ARG A 236 6.38 -19.71 8.85
CA ARG A 236 7.18 -18.75 8.08
C ARG A 236 8.57 -19.31 7.76
N ILE A 237 8.66 -20.02 6.65
CA ILE A 237 9.92 -20.60 6.14
C ILE A 237 11.05 -19.57 5.98
N PHE A 238 10.74 -18.32 5.63
CA PHE A 238 11.76 -17.28 5.46
C PHE A 238 12.53 -16.98 6.77
N ILE A 239 11.89 -17.15 7.94
CA ILE A 239 12.56 -16.97 9.23
C ILE A 239 13.63 -18.05 9.40
N LYS A 240 13.28 -19.31 9.09
CA LYS A 240 14.21 -20.44 9.13
C LYS A 240 15.34 -20.30 8.11
N MET A 241 15.07 -19.73 6.94
CA MET A 241 16.10 -19.38 5.94
C MET A 241 17.13 -18.41 6.51
N VAL A 242 16.69 -17.34 7.17
CA VAL A 242 17.58 -16.37 7.81
C VAL A 242 18.35 -17.03 8.96
N MET A 243 17.69 -17.81 9.81
CA MET A 243 18.34 -18.55 10.91
C MET A 243 19.46 -19.45 10.43
N LYS A 244 19.24 -20.18 9.31
CA LYS A 244 20.26 -21.05 8.73
C LYS A 244 21.48 -20.27 8.24
N SER A 245 21.26 -19.18 7.50
CA SER A 245 22.36 -18.31 7.06
C SER A 245 23.14 -17.71 8.24
N ILE A 246 22.44 -17.23 9.28
CA ILE A 246 23.08 -16.69 10.49
C ILE A 246 23.89 -17.77 11.22
N SER A 247 23.34 -18.98 11.35
CA SER A 247 24.01 -20.13 11.98
C SER A 247 25.33 -20.46 11.26
N GLN A 248 25.27 -20.61 9.94
CA GLN A 248 26.45 -20.91 9.11
C GLN A 248 27.55 -19.86 9.27
N GLN A 249 27.20 -18.56 9.14
CA GLN A 249 28.18 -17.49 9.32
C GLN A 249 28.70 -17.41 10.77
N GLY A 250 27.86 -17.73 11.76
CA GLY A 250 28.25 -17.78 13.17
C GLY A 250 29.24 -18.90 13.49
N LEU A 251 29.09 -20.06 12.85
CA LEU A 251 30.04 -21.17 12.94
C LEU A 251 31.40 -20.79 12.33
N ILE A 252 31.40 -20.13 11.17
CA ILE A 252 32.62 -19.63 10.52
C ILE A 252 33.33 -18.59 11.41
N CYS A 253 32.61 -17.63 12.00
CA CYS A 253 33.19 -16.70 12.97
C CYS A 253 33.84 -17.42 14.17
N ASN A 254 33.23 -18.50 14.64
CA ASN A 254 33.77 -19.30 15.72
C ASN A 254 35.08 -20.01 15.32
N GLU A 255 35.14 -20.54 14.09
CA GLU A 255 36.34 -21.16 13.52
C GLU A 255 37.48 -20.14 13.37
N ILE A 256 37.18 -18.96 12.81
CA ILE A 256 38.12 -17.82 12.73
C ILE A 256 38.70 -17.51 14.11
N GLY A 257 37.83 -17.39 15.12
CA GLY A 257 38.27 -17.13 16.50
C GLY A 257 39.17 -18.22 17.08
N ILE A 258 38.91 -19.49 16.78
CA ILE A 258 39.76 -20.62 17.21
C ILE A 258 41.13 -20.57 16.51
N ASN A 259 41.15 -20.33 15.20
CA ASN A 259 42.39 -20.21 14.44
C ASN A 259 43.22 -19.02 14.90
N LEU A 260 42.58 -17.91 15.29
CA LEU A 260 43.27 -16.75 15.83
C LEU A 260 44.03 -17.10 17.11
N VAL A 261 43.41 -17.86 18.01
CA VAL A 261 44.08 -18.34 19.23
C VAL A 261 45.31 -19.20 18.90
N ARG A 262 45.26 -19.98 17.81
CA ARG A 262 46.39 -20.81 17.38
C ARG A 262 47.52 -19.95 16.84
N ILE A 263 47.24 -19.02 15.92
CA ILE A 263 48.22 -18.06 15.38
C ILE A 263 48.95 -17.33 16.51
N MET A 264 48.19 -16.82 17.49
CA MET A 264 48.78 -16.04 18.59
C MET A 264 49.60 -16.89 19.59
N LYS A 265 49.52 -18.22 19.51
CA LYS A 265 50.26 -19.14 20.39
C LYS A 265 51.31 -19.98 19.64
N SER A 266 51.21 -20.04 18.32
CA SER A 266 52.08 -20.85 17.47
C SER A 266 53.44 -20.17 17.28
N VAL A 267 54.49 -20.98 17.28
CA VAL A 267 55.84 -20.55 16.90
C VAL A 267 55.95 -20.39 15.37
N ASP A 268 55.19 -21.18 14.61
CA ASP A 268 55.10 -21.08 13.15
C ASP A 268 53.76 -20.45 12.72
N GLN A 269 53.75 -19.12 12.63
CA GLN A 269 52.56 -18.33 12.33
C GLN A 269 52.09 -18.50 10.88
N LYS A 270 52.96 -18.92 9.95
CA LYS A 270 52.63 -18.97 8.51
C LYS A 270 51.69 -20.10 8.14
N GLU A 271 51.89 -21.31 8.65
CA GLU A 271 50.99 -22.44 8.36
C GLU A 271 49.58 -22.19 8.95
N GLU A 272 49.51 -21.60 10.14
CA GLU A 272 48.24 -21.26 10.77
C GLU A 272 47.53 -20.08 10.08
N LEU A 273 48.28 -19.20 9.41
CA LEU A 273 47.72 -18.12 8.60
C LEU A 273 47.00 -18.66 7.35
N GLU A 274 47.53 -19.68 6.67
CA GLU A 274 46.83 -20.31 5.52
C GLU A 274 45.47 -20.94 5.93
N LYS A 275 45.41 -21.50 7.13
CA LYS A 275 44.16 -22.04 7.70
C LYS A 275 43.17 -20.91 8.02
N MET A 276 43.68 -19.76 8.48
CA MET A 276 42.88 -18.56 8.70
C MET A 276 42.37 -17.95 7.38
N ASP A 277 43.20 -17.87 6.35
CA ASP A 277 42.80 -17.40 5.01
C ASP A 277 41.63 -18.22 4.48
N THR A 278 41.72 -19.54 4.63
CA THR A 278 40.65 -20.46 4.23
C THR A 278 39.36 -20.16 5.00
N ALA A 279 39.43 -20.00 6.33
CA ALA A 279 38.25 -19.72 7.16
C ALA A 279 37.63 -18.33 6.86
N VAL A 280 38.46 -17.31 6.69
CA VAL A 280 38.00 -15.94 6.36
C VAL A 280 37.41 -15.88 4.96
N SER A 281 37.95 -16.62 3.99
CA SER A 281 37.40 -16.67 2.62
C SER A 281 35.99 -17.27 2.54
N GLN A 282 35.63 -18.11 3.52
CA GLN A 282 34.28 -18.69 3.62
C GLN A 282 33.28 -17.72 4.27
N LEU A 283 33.76 -16.70 4.98
CA LEU A 283 32.91 -15.70 5.62
C LEU A 283 32.35 -14.75 4.56
N ASP A 284 31.06 -14.88 4.29
CA ASP A 284 30.38 -14.09 3.27
C ASP A 284 29.22 -13.30 3.90
N PRO A 285 29.35 -11.96 4.03
CA PRO A 285 28.28 -11.10 4.48
C PRO A 285 27.01 -11.22 3.62
N HIS A 286 27.13 -11.51 2.33
CA HIS A 286 26.00 -11.59 1.40
C HIS A 286 25.23 -12.90 1.50
N SER A 287 25.77 -13.91 2.19
CA SER A 287 25.07 -15.16 2.50
C SER A 287 23.88 -14.96 3.44
N ILE A 288 23.85 -13.87 4.20
CA ILE A 288 22.63 -13.43 4.89
C ILE A 288 21.68 -12.83 3.85
N PRO A 289 20.48 -13.40 3.61
CA PRO A 289 19.62 -13.04 2.50
C PRO A 289 18.95 -11.67 2.70
N THR A 290 18.76 -10.89 1.64
CA THR A 290 17.99 -9.63 1.67
C THR A 290 16.49 -9.92 1.63
N THR A 291 15.65 -8.94 1.98
CA THR A 291 14.19 -9.05 1.83
C THR A 291 13.80 -9.39 0.39
N THR A 292 14.45 -8.78 -0.60
CA THR A 292 14.27 -9.10 -2.02
C THR A 292 14.62 -10.55 -2.34
N THR A 293 15.75 -11.05 -1.83
CA THR A 293 16.16 -12.45 -2.02
C THR A 293 15.15 -13.40 -1.36
N LEU A 294 14.73 -13.12 -0.12
CA LEU A 294 13.74 -13.91 0.61
C LEU A 294 12.39 -13.95 -0.12
N LYS A 295 11.91 -12.83 -0.66
CA LYS A 295 10.67 -12.80 -1.46
C LYS A 295 10.75 -13.71 -2.69
N ARG A 296 11.91 -13.78 -3.33
CA ARG A 296 12.12 -14.61 -4.52
C ARG A 296 12.28 -16.10 -4.20
N THR A 297 12.95 -16.45 -3.10
CA THR A 297 13.35 -17.83 -2.81
C THR A 297 12.49 -18.54 -1.78
N SER A 298 11.83 -17.82 -0.87
CA SER A 298 10.94 -18.44 0.13
C SER A 298 9.74 -19.20 -0.46
N PRO A 299 9.11 -18.81 -1.59
CA PRO A 299 7.98 -19.56 -2.14
C PRO A 299 8.36 -20.94 -2.69
N SER A 300 9.63 -21.14 -3.08
CA SER A 300 10.15 -22.39 -3.62
C SER A 300 11.01 -23.18 -2.63
N ALA A 301 11.22 -22.64 -1.43
CA ALA A 301 12.00 -23.27 -0.39
C ALA A 301 11.24 -24.46 0.23
N ARG A 302 12.00 -25.51 0.58
CA ARG A 302 11.48 -26.73 1.20
C ARG A 302 11.78 -26.71 2.69
N MET A 303 10.80 -27.08 3.51
CA MET A 303 10.94 -27.00 4.98
C MET A 303 11.99 -28.00 5.50
N GLU A 304 12.17 -29.11 4.78
CA GLU A 304 13.12 -30.18 5.08
C GLU A 304 14.57 -29.67 5.13
N ASP A 305 14.90 -28.66 4.32
CA ASP A 305 16.24 -28.06 4.26
C ASP A 305 16.59 -27.27 5.54
N TYR A 306 15.65 -27.09 6.47
CA TYR A 306 15.75 -26.22 7.64
C TYR A 306 15.35 -26.88 8.97
N LEU A 307 15.29 -28.21 9.04
CA LEU A 307 14.87 -28.93 10.26
C LEU A 307 15.93 -28.93 11.37
N ASN A 308 17.22 -28.96 11.01
CA ASN A 308 18.33 -29.11 11.95
C ASN A 308 19.30 -27.92 11.84
N ILE A 309 18.86 -26.75 12.29
CA ILE A 309 19.72 -25.56 12.30
C ILE A 309 20.50 -25.53 13.63
N GLU A 310 21.83 -25.61 13.54
CA GLU A 310 22.69 -25.50 14.70
C GLU A 310 22.63 -24.10 15.31
N ARG A 311 22.75 -24.01 16.64
CA ARG A 311 22.81 -22.70 17.32
C ARG A 311 24.17 -22.05 17.10
N VAL A 312 24.18 -20.72 16.99
CA VAL A 312 25.41 -19.94 16.94
C VAL A 312 26.19 -20.14 18.25
N PRO A 313 27.46 -20.60 18.21
CA PRO A 313 28.26 -20.79 19.40
C PRO A 313 28.53 -19.47 20.12
N THR A 314 28.80 -19.54 21.42
CA THR A 314 29.32 -18.38 22.17
C THR A 314 30.84 -18.31 21.98
N PRO A 315 31.46 -17.12 21.82
CA PRO A 315 32.90 -16.97 21.58
C PRO A 315 33.75 -17.37 22.80
N GLY A 316 33.84 -18.68 23.08
CA GLY A 316 34.62 -19.22 24.20
C GLY A 316 36.13 -19.02 24.04
N TRP A 317 36.58 -18.84 22.80
CA TRP A 317 37.96 -18.56 22.43
C TRP A 317 38.43 -17.15 22.85
N LEU A 318 37.51 -16.20 23.09
CA LEU A 318 37.87 -14.82 23.47
C LEU A 318 38.63 -14.74 24.80
N ARG A 319 38.46 -15.72 25.69
CA ARG A 319 39.14 -15.78 27.00
C ARG A 319 40.67 -15.79 26.91
N TYR A 320 41.23 -16.12 25.75
CA TYR A 320 42.68 -16.16 25.52
C TYR A 320 43.27 -14.79 25.15
N PHE A 321 42.45 -13.77 25.00
CA PHE A 321 42.83 -12.39 24.64
C PHE A 321 42.61 -11.38 25.77
N LYS A 322 42.16 -11.84 26.95
CA LYS A 322 41.89 -11.01 28.13
C LYS A 322 43.10 -10.88 29.04
#